data_AF-A0A4R5D7W9-F1
#
_entry.id   AF-A0A4R5D7W9-F1
#
_cell.length_a   1.000
_cell.length_b   1.000
_cell.length_c   1.000
_cell.angle_alpha   90.00
_cell.angle_beta   90.00
_cell.angle_gamma   90.00
#
_symmetry.space_group_name_H-M   'P 1'
#
loop_
_entity.id
_entity.type
_entity.pdbx_description
1 polymer ?
#
loop_
_entity_poly.entity_id
_entity_poly.type
_entity_poly.pdbx_seq_one_letter_code
_entity_poly.pdbx_strand_id
1 'polypeptide(L)'
;MTGPGSQRPRVVLTTTVSVDGRVTTSRRERLLDPDVWERWRAVWPPDVEGLIEERRSWIEEHHAPTVTLEGSGTFVADEAVSPRVDAHRPDDTLLVDYLPRRASRWFVVVDSRGRVDWQFTGDDETALLVLTPDH
;
A
#
# COMPACT_ATOMS: atom_id res chain seq x y z
N MET A 1 25.99 -21.07 18.20
CA MET A 1 24.58 -20.87 17.81
C MET A 1 24.46 -19.54 17.08
N THR A 2 24.52 -19.57 15.76
CA THR A 2 24.20 -18.43 14.89
C THR A 2 22.67 -18.31 14.81
N GLY A 3 22.10 -17.13 15.11
CA GLY A 3 20.66 -16.87 14.98
C GLY A 3 20.15 -17.12 13.56
N PRO A 4 18.82 -17.22 13.35
CA PRO A 4 18.28 -17.42 12.01
C PRO A 4 18.82 -16.31 11.10
N GLY A 5 19.54 -16.70 10.05
CA GLY A 5 20.10 -15.75 9.10
C GLY A 5 18.98 -14.83 8.63
N SER A 6 19.18 -13.52 8.79
CA SER A 6 18.28 -12.49 8.29
C SER A 6 18.23 -12.58 6.77
N GLN A 7 17.39 -13.47 6.26
CA GLN A 7 17.11 -13.55 4.85
C GLN A 7 16.26 -12.32 4.55
N ARG A 8 16.86 -11.36 3.83
CA ARG A 8 16.14 -10.15 3.42
C ARG A 8 14.86 -10.57 2.66
N PRO A 9 13.71 -9.94 2.96
CA PRO A 9 12.48 -10.27 2.24
C PRO A 9 12.68 -10.06 0.74
N ARG A 10 12.15 -10.99 -0.06
CA ARG A 10 12.10 -10.82 -1.51
C ARG A 10 11.03 -9.79 -1.82
N VAL A 11 11.39 -8.76 -2.57
CA VAL A 11 10.46 -7.72 -3.04
C VAL A 11 10.21 -7.94 -4.53
N VAL A 12 8.94 -8.04 -4.90
CA VAL A 12 8.49 -8.13 -6.29
C VAL A 12 7.81 -6.82 -6.63
N LEU A 13 8.37 -6.07 -7.57
CA LEU A 13 7.80 -4.80 -8.03
C LEU A 13 7.03 -5.05 -9.33
N THR A 14 5.77 -4.65 -9.35
CA THR A 14 4.97 -4.60 -10.58
C THR A 14 4.54 -3.19 -10.86
N THR A 15 4.72 -2.75 -12.10
CA THR A 15 4.21 -1.47 -12.57
C THR A 15 3.62 -1.67 -13.95
N THR A 16 2.43 -1.13 -14.18
CA THR A 16 1.87 -0.97 -15.52
C THR A 16 2.16 0.45 -15.97
N VAL A 17 2.74 0.60 -17.16
CA VAL A 17 3.15 1.90 -17.70
C VAL A 17 2.66 2.03 -19.14
N SER A 18 2.22 3.22 -19.53
CA SER A 18 1.91 3.53 -20.92
C SER A 18 3.18 3.62 -21.78
N VAL A 19 3.02 3.60 -23.10
CA VAL A 19 4.14 3.67 -24.07
C VAL A 19 4.99 4.94 -23.89
N ASP A 20 4.38 6.04 -23.44
CA ASP A 20 5.04 7.32 -23.16
C ASP A 20 5.54 7.45 -21.70
N GLY A 21 5.55 6.35 -20.93
CA GLY A 21 6.20 6.30 -19.62
C GLY A 21 5.33 6.77 -18.44
N ARG A 22 4.00 6.88 -18.61
CA ARG A 22 3.10 7.30 -17.53
C ARG A 22 2.53 6.10 -16.78
N VAL A 23 2.45 6.24 -15.46
CA VAL A 23 1.88 5.22 -14.55
C VAL A 23 0.51 5.64 -13.98
N THR A 24 0.04 6.84 -14.34
CA THR A 24 -1.24 7.44 -13.94
C THR A 24 -1.64 8.47 -15.01
N THR A 25 -2.90 8.92 -14.99
CA THR A 25 -3.43 9.94 -15.90
C THR A 25 -2.72 11.29 -15.72
N SER A 26 -2.38 11.68 -14.49
CA SER A 26 -1.60 12.88 -14.20
C SER A 26 -0.92 12.82 -12.83
N ARG A 27 0.08 13.68 -12.59
CA ARG A 27 0.78 13.76 -11.29
C ARG A 27 -0.10 14.22 -10.13
N ARG A 28 -1.26 14.83 -10.41
CA ARG A 28 -2.18 15.35 -9.37
C ARG A 28 -3.25 14.34 -9.00
N GLU A 29 -3.47 13.35 -9.84
CA GLU A 29 -4.49 12.32 -9.67
C GLU A 29 -3.90 11.09 -8.97
N ARG A 30 -4.71 10.51 -8.09
CA ARG A 30 -4.34 9.36 -7.28
C ARG A 30 -4.89 8.12 -7.95
N LEU A 31 -4.02 7.18 -8.32
CA LEU A 31 -4.42 6.06 -9.18
C LEU A 31 -5.49 5.15 -8.54
N LEU A 32 -5.52 5.06 -7.21
CA LEU A 32 -6.51 4.26 -6.47
C LEU A 32 -7.79 5.02 -6.14
N ASP A 33 -7.91 6.28 -6.56
CA ASP A 33 -9.21 6.95 -6.60
C ASP A 33 -10.09 6.23 -7.66
N PRO A 34 -11.30 5.76 -7.31
CA PRO A 34 -12.14 5.00 -8.23
C PRO A 34 -12.39 5.70 -9.56
N ASP A 35 -12.62 7.02 -9.55
CA ASP A 35 -12.93 7.77 -10.77
C ASP A 35 -11.68 7.92 -11.65
N VAL A 36 -10.51 8.10 -11.03
CA VAL A 36 -9.22 8.14 -11.74
C VAL A 36 -8.89 6.78 -12.32
N TRP A 37 -9.10 5.71 -11.53
CA TRP A 37 -8.88 4.33 -11.93
C TRP A 37 -9.73 3.96 -13.15
N GLU A 38 -11.01 4.30 -13.12
CA GLU A 38 -11.92 4.09 -14.26
C GLU A 38 -11.45 4.82 -15.51
N ARG A 39 -11.06 6.10 -15.40
CA ARG A 39 -10.52 6.86 -16.54
C ARG A 39 -9.21 6.26 -17.06
N TRP A 40 -8.33 5.81 -16.18
CA TRP A 40 -7.07 5.18 -16.55
C TRP A 40 -7.30 3.85 -17.28
N ARG A 41 -8.26 3.05 -16.80
CA ARG A 41 -8.66 1.79 -17.45
C ARG A 41 -9.37 2.00 -18.79
N ALA A 42 -10.13 3.07 -18.93
CA ALA A 42 -10.93 3.33 -20.14
C ALA A 42 -10.08 3.47 -21.42
N VAL A 43 -8.78 3.80 -21.30
CA VAL A 43 -7.87 3.92 -22.44
C VAL A 43 -7.05 2.65 -22.70
N TRP A 44 -7.24 1.59 -21.90
CA TRP A 44 -6.50 0.35 -22.08
C TRP A 44 -6.99 -0.41 -23.32
N PRO A 45 -6.06 -0.95 -24.12
CA PRO A 45 -6.39 -1.98 -25.09
C PRO A 45 -7.10 -3.19 -24.45
N PRO A 46 -7.96 -3.91 -25.19
CA PRO A 46 -8.81 -4.97 -24.64
C PRO A 46 -8.05 -6.12 -23.94
N ASP A 47 -6.79 -6.34 -24.29
CA ASP A 47 -5.95 -7.42 -23.77
C ASP A 47 -5.23 -7.07 -22.46
N VAL A 48 -5.14 -5.79 -22.09
CA VAL A 48 -4.39 -5.34 -20.90
C VAL A 48 -4.93 -5.95 -19.61
N GLU A 49 -6.25 -6.09 -19.47
CA GLU A 49 -6.85 -6.68 -18.28
C GLU A 49 -6.43 -8.15 -18.11
N GLY A 50 -6.42 -8.92 -19.21
CA GLY A 50 -5.94 -10.30 -19.21
C GLY A 50 -4.46 -10.40 -18.82
N LEU A 51 -3.61 -9.51 -19.35
CA LEU A 51 -2.18 -9.48 -19.02
C LEU A 51 -1.91 -9.13 -17.55
N ILE A 52 -2.72 -8.24 -16.96
CA ILE A 52 -2.60 -7.89 -15.54
C ILE A 52 -2.97 -9.09 -14.66
N GLU A 53 -4.03 -9.81 -15.00
CA GLU A 53 -4.48 -10.98 -14.25
C GLU A 53 -3.51 -12.17 -14.41
N GLU A 54 -2.95 -12.39 -15.61
CA GLU A 54 -1.90 -13.39 -15.84
C GLU A 54 -0.67 -13.11 -14.97
N ARG A 55 -0.21 -11.84 -14.96
CA ARG A 55 0.90 -11.42 -14.09
C ARG A 55 0.58 -11.63 -12.60
N ARG A 56 -0.64 -11.29 -12.17
CA ARG A 56 -1.08 -11.47 -10.79
C ARG A 56 -1.07 -12.94 -10.39
N SER A 57 -1.62 -13.81 -11.23
CA SER A 57 -1.67 -15.26 -11.03
C SER A 57 -0.27 -15.85 -10.94
N TRP A 58 0.62 -15.45 -11.86
CA TRP A 58 2.02 -15.88 -11.84
C TRP A 58 2.73 -15.49 -10.53
N ILE A 59 2.51 -14.27 -10.02
CA ILE A 59 3.10 -13.82 -8.75
C ILE A 59 2.56 -14.64 -7.57
N GLU A 60 1.25 -14.89 -7.52
CA GLU A 60 0.66 -15.70 -6.44
C GLU A 60 1.25 -17.11 -6.43
N GLU A 61 1.32 -17.76 -7.60
CA GLU A 61 1.86 -19.13 -7.74
C GLU A 61 3.35 -19.24 -7.37
N HIS A 62 4.16 -18.26 -7.75
CA HIS A 62 5.62 -18.33 -7.61
C HIS A 62 6.15 -17.69 -6.32
N HIS A 63 5.38 -16.79 -5.70
CA HIS A 63 5.83 -16.01 -4.56
C HIS A 63 4.89 -16.04 -3.36
N ALA A 64 3.62 -16.41 -3.53
CA ALA A 64 2.59 -16.46 -2.48
C ALA A 64 2.70 -15.28 -1.49
N PRO A 65 2.65 -14.03 -1.97
CA PRO A 65 2.94 -12.88 -1.14
C PRO A 65 1.92 -12.74 0.00
N THR A 66 2.42 -12.55 1.22
CA THR A 66 1.59 -12.24 2.40
C THR A 66 1.52 -10.74 2.67
N VAL A 67 2.26 -9.93 1.90
CA VAL A 67 2.35 -8.48 2.07
C VAL A 67 2.24 -7.79 0.71
N THR A 68 1.29 -6.87 0.58
CA THR A 68 1.24 -5.85 -0.48
C THR A 68 1.72 -4.54 0.11
N LEU A 69 2.64 -3.85 -0.57
CA LEU A 69 3.25 -2.60 -0.11
C LEU A 69 2.90 -1.46 -1.06
N GLU A 70 2.35 -0.37 -0.53
CA GLU A 70 1.97 0.82 -1.29
C GLU A 70 2.51 2.10 -0.65
N GLY A 71 2.76 3.12 -1.47
CA GLY A 71 3.01 4.47 -0.99
C GLY A 71 1.68 5.18 -0.72
N SER A 72 1.59 5.93 0.37
CA SER A 72 0.38 6.73 0.67
C SER A 72 0.00 7.68 -0.47
N GLY A 73 0.94 8.19 -1.25
CA GLY A 73 0.66 9.06 -2.41
C GLY A 73 -0.20 8.42 -3.51
N THR A 74 -0.35 7.09 -3.51
CA THR A 74 -1.22 6.38 -4.47
C THR A 74 -2.71 6.66 -4.20
N PHE A 75 -3.09 7.08 -2.99
CA PHE A 75 -4.50 7.30 -2.58
C PHE A 75 -4.73 8.46 -1.59
N VAL A 76 -3.68 8.99 -0.96
CA VAL A 76 -3.75 10.11 -0.01
C VAL A 76 -3.25 11.38 -0.67
N ALA A 77 -4.01 12.48 -0.48
CA ALA A 77 -3.65 13.78 -1.02
C ALA A 77 -2.31 14.31 -0.46
N ASP A 78 -1.58 15.06 -1.28
CA ASP A 78 -0.37 15.76 -0.83
C ASP A 78 -0.67 16.79 0.27
N GLU A 79 -1.84 17.41 0.18
CA GLU A 79 -2.34 18.41 1.11
C GLU A 79 -3.09 17.81 2.31
N ALA A 80 -3.28 16.47 2.34
CA ALA A 80 -3.91 15.83 3.48
C ALA A 80 -3.08 16.09 4.73
N VAL A 81 -3.77 16.44 5.81
CA VAL A 81 -3.16 16.68 7.11
C VAL A 81 -3.25 15.39 7.90
N SER A 82 -2.20 15.08 8.65
CA SER A 82 -2.25 13.98 9.63
C SER A 82 -3.47 14.17 10.52
N PRO A 83 -4.32 13.14 10.70
CA PRO A 83 -5.48 13.22 11.59
C PRO A 83 -4.99 13.21 13.04
N ARG A 84 -4.23 14.23 13.46
CA ARG A 84 -3.49 14.30 14.73
C ARG A 84 -4.23 13.59 15.86
N VAL A 85 -3.58 12.60 16.47
CA VAL A 85 -3.93 12.23 17.85
C VAL A 85 -3.73 13.50 18.66
N ASP A 86 -4.75 13.93 19.41
CA ASP A 86 -4.59 15.06 20.32
C ASP A 86 -3.30 14.86 21.12
N ALA A 87 -2.34 15.78 20.97
CA ALA A 87 -1.00 15.70 21.57
C ALA A 87 -0.99 15.74 23.11
N HIS A 88 -2.17 15.59 23.73
CA HIS A 88 -2.40 15.60 25.17
C HIS A 88 -2.66 14.19 25.72
N ARG A 89 -2.53 13.13 24.91
CA ARG A 89 -2.48 11.78 25.47
C ARG A 89 -1.12 11.55 26.13
N PRO A 90 -1.08 11.10 27.39
CA PRO A 90 0.19 10.77 28.04
C PRO A 90 0.89 9.66 27.25
N ASP A 91 2.21 9.78 27.13
CA ASP A 91 3.06 8.92 26.29
C ASP A 91 2.90 7.41 26.61
N ASP A 92 2.50 7.07 27.83
CA ASP A 92 2.25 5.70 28.28
C ASP A 92 1.00 5.06 27.65
N THR A 93 0.16 5.84 26.97
CA THR A 93 -1.02 5.36 26.22
C THR A 93 -0.78 5.26 24.71
N LEU A 94 0.37 5.73 24.22
CA LEU A 94 0.73 5.63 22.81
C LEU A 94 1.30 4.24 22.51
N LEU A 95 0.67 3.56 21.55
CA LEU A 95 1.12 2.24 21.10
C LEU A 95 2.24 2.40 20.07
N VAL A 96 3.47 2.10 20.48
CA VAL A 96 4.66 2.09 19.59
C VAL A 96 4.81 0.69 18.98
N ASP A 97 5.14 0.61 17.69
CA ASP A 97 5.36 -0.65 16.96
C ASP A 97 4.21 -1.67 17.11
N TYR A 98 2.98 -1.17 17.14
CA TYR A 98 1.83 -1.99 17.48
C TYR A 98 1.18 -2.62 16.26
N LEU A 99 1.07 -3.95 16.31
CA LEU A 99 0.27 -4.74 15.37
C LEU A 99 -1.10 -5.03 16.00
N PRO A 100 -2.20 -4.48 15.46
CA PRO A 100 -3.52 -4.59 16.09
C PRO A 100 -4.09 -6.01 16.10
N ARG A 101 -3.62 -6.88 15.20
CA ARG A 101 -4.03 -8.29 15.11
C ARG A 101 -3.05 -9.11 14.29
N ARG A 102 -3.20 -10.43 14.32
CA ARG A 102 -2.58 -11.32 13.32
C ARG A 102 -3.49 -11.37 12.08
N ALA A 103 -2.88 -11.38 10.90
CA ALA A 103 -3.57 -11.57 9.63
C ALA A 103 -2.72 -12.47 8.72
N SER A 104 -3.40 -13.20 7.82
CA SER A 104 -2.76 -14.02 6.78
C SER A 104 -2.20 -13.15 5.66
N ARG A 105 -2.82 -12.00 5.39
CA ARG A 105 -2.35 -10.99 4.45
C ARG A 105 -2.28 -9.60 5.08
N TRP A 106 -1.35 -8.81 4.57
CA TRP A 106 -1.13 -7.43 5.01
C TRP A 106 -1.13 -6.49 3.81
N PHE A 107 -1.89 -5.41 3.91
CA PHE A 107 -1.72 -4.24 3.07
C PHE A 107 -0.95 -3.21 3.88
N VAL A 108 0.29 -2.95 3.47
CA VAL A 108 1.22 -2.09 4.18
C VAL A 108 1.34 -0.79 3.42
N VAL A 109 1.18 0.34 4.11
CA VAL A 109 1.25 1.67 3.53
C VAL A 109 2.41 2.44 4.14
N VAL A 110 3.31 2.93 3.30
CA VAL A 110 4.37 3.86 3.72
C VAL A 110 3.84 5.29 3.66
N ASP A 111 3.77 5.94 4.81
CA ASP A 111 3.34 7.33 4.92
C ASP A 111 4.23 8.15 5.83
N SER A 112 5.23 8.80 5.23
CA SER A 112 6.17 9.62 5.98
C SER A 112 5.57 10.87 6.62
N ARG A 113 4.32 11.22 6.28
CA ARG A 113 3.63 12.41 6.78
C ARG A 113 2.46 12.07 7.72
N GLY A 114 2.20 10.77 7.96
CA GLY A 114 1.15 10.30 8.87
C GLY A 114 -0.27 10.78 8.51
N ARG A 115 -0.56 10.93 7.22
CA ARG A 115 -1.81 11.43 6.60
C ARG A 115 -2.87 10.35 6.41
N VAL A 116 -2.47 9.07 6.34
CA VAL A 116 -3.41 7.95 6.24
C VAL A 116 -4.32 7.96 7.46
N ASP A 117 -5.62 7.87 7.22
CA ASP A 117 -6.60 7.68 8.27
C ASP A 117 -6.46 6.27 8.86
N TRP A 118 -5.95 6.20 10.09
CA TRP A 118 -5.73 4.95 10.82
C TRP A 118 -7.02 4.35 11.41
N GLN A 119 -8.19 4.97 11.22
CA GLN A 119 -9.47 4.33 11.57
C GLN A 119 -9.78 3.13 10.67
N PHE A 120 -9.14 3.05 9.49
CA PHE A 120 -9.20 1.87 8.64
C PHE A 120 -8.26 0.78 9.16
N THR A 121 -8.74 -0.46 9.24
CA THR A 121 -7.96 -1.59 9.79
C THR A 121 -7.84 -2.79 8.83
N GLY A 122 -8.36 -2.63 7.61
CA GLY A 122 -8.52 -3.72 6.63
C GLY A 122 -9.84 -4.49 6.79
N ASP A 123 -9.85 -5.73 6.33
CA ASP A 123 -11.00 -6.66 6.33
C ASP A 123 -10.67 -7.99 7.04
N ASP A 124 -11.55 -8.99 6.98
CA ASP A 124 -11.36 -10.26 7.69
C ASP A 124 -10.08 -11.01 7.26
N GLU A 125 -9.66 -10.88 6.00
CA GLU A 125 -8.50 -11.59 5.44
C GLU A 125 -7.21 -10.76 5.49
N THR A 126 -7.33 -9.44 5.30
CA THR A 126 -6.21 -8.52 5.09
C THR A 126 -6.18 -7.44 6.16
N ALA A 127 -5.08 -7.33 6.90
CA ALA A 127 -4.86 -6.23 7.84
C ALA A 127 -4.18 -5.03 7.19
N LEU A 128 -4.62 -3.83 7.53
CA LEU A 128 -3.91 -2.59 7.21
C LEU A 128 -2.79 -2.36 8.24
N LEU A 129 -1.59 -2.06 7.75
CA LEU A 129 -0.47 -1.57 8.56
C LEU A 129 0.04 -0.26 7.95
N VAL A 130 0.11 0.81 8.74
CA VAL A 130 0.66 2.09 8.30
C VAL A 130 2.05 2.24 8.92
N LEU A 131 3.06 2.44 8.07
CA LEU A 131 4.42 2.73 8.47
C LEU A 131 4.65 4.24 8.40
N THR A 132 4.82 4.84 9.57
CA THR A 132 5.20 6.24 9.74
C THR A 132 6.61 6.30 10.33
N PRO A 133 7.41 7.35 10.04
CA PRO A 133 8.71 7.54 10.67
C PRO A 133 8.54 7.74 12.18
N ASP A 134 9.50 7.22 12.94
CA ASP A 134 9.67 7.56 14.34
C ASP A 134 9.92 9.06 14.48
N HIS A 135 9.19 9.72 15.38
CA HIS A 135 9.34 11.14 15.69
C HIS A 135 10.47 11.40 16.67
#